data_AF-A0A223KWG5-F1
#
_entry.id   AF-A0A223KWG5-F1
#
_cell.length_a   1.000
_cell.length_b   1.000
_cell.length_c   1.000
_cell.angle_alpha   90.00
_cell.angle_beta   90.00
_cell.angle_gamma   90.00
#
_symmetry.space_group_name_H-M   'P 1'
#
loop_
_entity.id
_entity.type
_entity.pdbx_description
1 polymer ?
#
loop_
_entity_poly.entity_id
_entity_poly.type
_entity_poly.pdbx_seq_one_letter_code
_entity_poly.pdbx_strand_id
1 'polypeptide(L)'
;MTERSQKLDQLKKEDITRKNKLINLVTFISVLLALVVEISILQPLAVILTIGIGGAIFISALSLFIKKEIFLMQTPYIAIGGIAIVVYLIMSVSSSLPIMLLPLYIMTAAAIYNTRNTLIVGTVASLLLSALYFITTSADLGMDLKNLVIFYLIFIVITLTLFFQNSVSQKQNVEIQKLQEETENMLQKLQHQASVIGDKATTIGENLTNIRKQGETQGYTFNEMVIAVNEISSGMNTQSATASTITESIESLNEMVKQLLEGSSVLKKETDKSQLETQNGSKTVELLSTKIVDFQQSIQLMSETMETLVEKIKETNGFTNNIQEIAAQTNLLALNASIEAARAGESGKGFSVVAAEIRKLSELTSNTANLISNNLAKVNESTAITQQQMKDNSLRMLESVELTKETNGVFLKISESVTQLNNTAKQFEEITQQLGASSFSIETSVSDFAAIIEETTASLEEMSASIETQNEQLHELVSYVQNTDKATMELVNSCK
;
A
#
# COMPACT_ATOMS: atom_id res chain seq x y z
N MET A 1 -42.75 38.67 -29.88
CA MET A 1 -43.89 39.62 -29.76
C MET A 1 -44.62 39.84 -31.09
N THR A 2 -43.93 39.82 -32.24
CA THR A 2 -44.48 40.10 -33.58
C THR A 2 -45.50 39.07 -34.08
N GLU A 3 -45.28 37.76 -33.90
CA GLU A 3 -46.24 36.72 -34.32
C GLU A 3 -47.51 36.68 -33.46
N ARG A 4 -47.40 36.91 -32.15
CA ARG A 4 -48.54 36.94 -31.23
C ARG A 4 -49.48 38.11 -31.55
N SER A 5 -48.92 39.28 -31.86
CA SER A 5 -49.67 40.44 -32.37
C SER A 5 -50.42 40.08 -33.65
N GLN A 6 -49.74 39.45 -34.61
CA GLN A 6 -50.32 39.08 -35.90
C GLN A 6 -51.45 38.06 -35.75
N LYS A 7 -51.29 37.04 -34.89
CA LYS A 7 -52.32 36.01 -34.66
C LYS A 7 -53.54 36.56 -33.93
N LEU A 8 -53.34 37.49 -32.99
CA LEU A 8 -54.44 38.16 -32.29
C LEU A 8 -55.23 39.08 -33.23
N ASP A 9 -54.53 39.80 -34.12
CA ASP A 9 -55.16 40.65 -35.12
C ASP A 9 -55.91 39.82 -36.18
N GLN A 10 -55.38 38.65 -36.55
CA GLN A 10 -56.07 37.71 -37.42
C GLN A 10 -57.36 37.18 -36.80
N LEU A 11 -57.34 36.76 -35.53
CA LEU A 11 -58.54 36.28 -34.82
C LEU A 11 -59.61 37.37 -34.67
N LYS A 12 -59.20 38.62 -34.40
CA LYS A 12 -60.12 39.78 -34.37
C LYS A 12 -60.76 40.02 -35.73
N LYS A 13 -59.98 39.92 -36.81
CA LYS A 13 -60.48 40.06 -38.18
C LYS A 13 -61.48 38.96 -38.53
N GLU A 14 -61.20 37.73 -38.13
CA GLU A 14 -62.09 36.57 -38.32
C GLU A 14 -63.41 36.72 -37.55
N ASP A 15 -63.35 37.15 -36.29
CA ASP A 15 -64.54 37.40 -35.45
C ASP A 15 -65.44 38.50 -36.04
N ILE A 16 -64.86 39.64 -36.44
CA ILE A 16 -65.61 40.73 -37.06
C ILE A 16 -66.22 40.29 -38.40
N THR A 17 -65.49 39.51 -39.20
CA THR A 17 -65.98 38.98 -40.47
C THR A 17 -67.16 38.02 -40.25
N ARG A 18 -67.08 37.15 -39.23
CA ARG A 18 -68.17 36.24 -38.87
C ARG A 18 -69.41 37.01 -38.41
N LYS A 19 -69.25 38.02 -37.55
CA LYS A 19 -70.34 38.91 -37.10
C LYS A 19 -70.96 39.68 -38.26
N ASN A 20 -70.14 40.18 -39.19
CA ASN A 20 -70.60 40.86 -40.40
C ASN A 20 -71.41 39.92 -41.32
N LYS A 21 -70.97 38.67 -41.52
CA LYS A 21 -71.75 37.67 -42.28
C LYS A 21 -73.09 37.37 -41.61
N LEU A 22 -73.10 37.24 -40.28
CA LEU A 22 -74.31 37.02 -39.50
C LEU A 22 -75.30 38.18 -39.65
N ILE A 23 -74.87 39.44 -39.51
CA ILE A 23 -75.80 40.57 -39.67
C ILE A 23 -76.39 40.64 -41.08
N ASN A 24 -75.60 40.31 -42.11
CA ASN A 24 -76.05 40.35 -43.49
C ASN A 24 -77.13 39.29 -43.75
N LEU A 25 -76.95 38.08 -43.19
CA LEU A 25 -77.96 37.03 -43.22
C LEU A 25 -79.23 37.44 -42.45
N VAL A 26 -79.07 37.97 -41.23
CA VAL A 26 -80.21 38.42 -40.40
C VAL A 26 -80.97 39.56 -41.08
N THR A 27 -80.25 40.49 -41.73
CA THR A 27 -80.85 41.59 -42.51
C THR A 27 -81.58 41.06 -43.74
N PHE A 28 -81.00 40.10 -44.46
CA PHE A 28 -81.67 39.44 -45.59
C PHE A 28 -82.98 38.75 -45.18
N ILE A 29 -82.94 37.95 -44.11
CA ILE A 29 -84.13 37.29 -43.56
C ILE A 29 -85.17 38.34 -43.14
N SER A 30 -84.73 39.43 -42.49
CA SER A 30 -85.63 40.48 -42.02
C SER A 30 -86.32 41.24 -43.15
N VAL A 31 -85.60 41.57 -44.23
CA VAL A 31 -86.19 42.20 -45.44
C VAL A 31 -87.16 41.25 -46.14
N LEU A 32 -86.82 39.96 -46.23
CA LEU A 32 -87.70 38.95 -46.82
C LEU A 32 -89.01 38.79 -46.02
N LEU A 33 -88.90 38.73 -44.68
CA LEU A 33 -90.07 38.70 -43.80
C LEU A 33 -90.91 39.98 -43.92
N ALA A 34 -90.26 41.15 -43.99
CA ALA A 34 -90.96 42.42 -44.21
C ALA A 34 -91.77 42.43 -45.51
N LEU A 35 -91.18 41.95 -46.62
CA LEU A 35 -91.87 41.82 -47.91
C LEU A 35 -93.09 40.89 -47.84
N VAL A 36 -92.96 39.74 -47.16
CA VAL A 36 -94.08 38.80 -46.98
C VAL A 36 -95.22 39.44 -46.21
N VAL A 37 -94.91 40.19 -45.15
CA VAL A 37 -95.91 40.91 -44.34
C VAL A 37 -96.63 41.97 -45.18
N GLU A 38 -95.91 42.76 -45.98
CA GLU A 38 -96.52 43.83 -46.79
C GLU A 38 -97.39 43.31 -47.93
N ILE A 39 -96.98 42.21 -48.58
CA ILE A 39 -97.80 41.51 -49.57
C ILE A 39 -99.09 41.00 -48.90
N SER A 40 -99.00 40.49 -47.68
CA SER A 40 -100.16 39.94 -46.94
C SER A 40 -101.17 41.00 -46.53
N ILE A 41 -100.73 42.25 -46.29
CA ILE A 41 -101.58 43.37 -45.87
C ILE A 41 -102.18 44.14 -47.08
N LEU A 42 -101.87 43.72 -48.32
CA LEU A 42 -102.30 44.38 -49.57
C LEU A 42 -101.91 45.88 -49.64
N GLN A 43 -100.70 46.22 -49.19
CA GLN A 43 -100.18 47.58 -49.30
C GLN A 43 -99.97 48.00 -50.78
N PRO A 44 -99.93 49.32 -51.09
CA PRO A 44 -99.69 49.79 -52.44
C PRO A 44 -98.40 49.20 -53.02
N LEU A 45 -98.41 48.86 -54.32
CA LEU A 45 -97.26 48.28 -55.02
C LEU A 45 -95.98 49.12 -54.87
N ALA A 46 -96.11 50.44 -54.72
CA ALA A 46 -95.00 51.34 -54.47
C ALA A 46 -94.22 51.01 -53.19
N VAL A 47 -94.89 50.63 -52.11
CA VAL A 47 -94.26 50.35 -50.80
C VAL A 47 -93.46 49.06 -50.86
N ILE A 48 -94.09 48.01 -51.37
CA ILE A 48 -93.48 46.69 -51.56
C ILE A 48 -92.24 46.81 -52.46
N LEU A 49 -92.31 47.61 -53.53
CA LEU A 49 -91.16 47.86 -54.41
C LEU A 49 -90.05 48.67 -53.72
N THR A 50 -90.37 49.66 -52.88
CA THR A 50 -89.34 50.43 -52.16
C THR A 50 -88.54 49.59 -51.17
N ILE A 51 -89.17 48.67 -50.46
CA ILE A 51 -88.50 47.80 -49.49
C ILE A 51 -87.80 46.64 -50.17
N GLY A 52 -88.41 46.10 -51.23
CA GLY A 52 -87.80 45.05 -52.03
C GLY A 52 -86.55 45.51 -52.76
N ILE A 53 -86.65 46.61 -53.51
CA ILE A 53 -85.52 47.15 -54.28
C ILE A 53 -84.51 47.81 -53.33
N GLY A 54 -84.95 48.64 -52.38
CA GLY A 54 -84.06 49.31 -51.42
C GLY A 54 -83.35 48.32 -50.51
N GLY A 55 -84.07 47.32 -49.99
CA GLY A 55 -83.50 46.23 -49.21
C GLY A 55 -82.55 45.36 -50.02
N ALA A 56 -82.90 44.98 -51.26
CA ALA A 56 -82.01 44.21 -52.13
C ALA A 56 -80.72 44.98 -52.47
N ILE A 57 -80.79 46.30 -52.75
CA ILE A 57 -79.61 47.14 -52.98
C ILE A 57 -78.74 47.18 -51.72
N PHE A 58 -79.35 47.39 -50.54
CA PHE A 58 -78.62 47.49 -49.28
C PHE A 58 -77.94 46.17 -48.89
N ILE A 59 -78.65 45.04 -48.99
CA ILE A 59 -78.09 43.70 -48.73
C ILE A 59 -76.99 43.37 -49.75
N SER A 60 -77.16 43.73 -51.02
CA SER A 60 -76.12 43.51 -52.04
C SER A 60 -74.87 44.35 -51.74
N ALA A 61 -75.04 45.61 -51.33
CA ALA A 61 -73.94 46.48 -50.93
C ALA A 61 -73.21 45.96 -49.67
N LEU A 62 -73.94 45.56 -48.63
CA LEU A 62 -73.40 44.91 -47.44
C LEU A 62 -72.64 43.62 -47.80
N SER A 63 -73.24 42.76 -48.63
CA SER A 63 -72.62 41.52 -49.10
C SER A 63 -71.31 41.78 -49.85
N LEU A 64 -71.26 42.83 -50.67
CA LEU A 64 -70.04 43.25 -51.38
C LEU A 64 -68.97 43.78 -50.43
N PHE A 65 -69.32 44.62 -49.46
CA PHE A 65 -68.38 45.11 -48.45
C PHE A 65 -67.80 43.97 -47.62
N ILE A 66 -68.62 42.98 -47.26
CA ILE A 66 -68.19 41.80 -46.52
C ILE A 66 -67.28 40.92 -47.38
N LYS A 67 -67.65 40.67 -48.64
CA LYS A 67 -66.89 39.79 -49.54
C LYS A 67 -65.54 40.39 -49.97
N LYS A 68 -65.48 41.71 -50.16
CA LYS A 68 -64.24 42.41 -50.54
C LYS A 68 -63.42 42.88 -49.34
N GLU A 69 -63.88 42.63 -48.11
CA GLU A 69 -63.27 43.11 -46.85
C GLU A 69 -63.04 44.63 -46.81
N ILE A 70 -63.82 45.39 -47.58
CA ILE A 70 -63.72 46.85 -47.65
C ILE A 70 -64.44 47.44 -46.44
N PHE A 71 -63.77 48.34 -45.70
CA PHE A 71 -64.30 49.01 -44.51
C PHE A 71 -64.70 48.09 -43.35
N LEU A 72 -63.97 46.99 -43.11
CA LEU A 72 -64.32 45.93 -42.16
C LEU A 72 -64.69 46.41 -40.73
N MET A 73 -64.04 47.48 -40.26
CA MET A 73 -64.30 48.10 -38.94
C MET A 73 -65.48 49.08 -38.96
N GLN A 74 -65.83 49.63 -40.12
CA GLN A 74 -66.95 50.55 -40.29
C GLN A 74 -68.23 49.82 -40.73
N THR A 75 -68.13 48.60 -41.29
CA THR A 75 -69.26 47.74 -41.67
C THR A 75 -70.34 47.62 -40.59
N PRO A 76 -70.03 47.49 -39.28
CA PRO A 76 -71.06 47.46 -38.24
C PRO A 76 -71.93 48.71 -38.19
N TYR A 77 -71.33 49.88 -38.35
CA TYR A 77 -72.05 51.16 -38.32
C TYR A 77 -72.83 51.38 -39.61
N ILE A 78 -72.26 50.99 -40.75
CA ILE A 78 -72.94 51.02 -42.06
C ILE A 78 -74.15 50.09 -42.05
N ALA A 79 -74.04 48.90 -41.46
CA ALA A 79 -75.12 47.94 -41.31
C ALA A 79 -76.26 48.53 -40.46
N ILE A 80 -75.94 49.07 -39.28
CA ILE A 80 -76.94 49.70 -38.38
C ILE A 80 -77.59 50.90 -39.06
N GLY A 81 -76.81 51.78 -39.71
CA GLY A 81 -77.31 52.96 -40.39
C GLY A 81 -78.25 52.62 -41.55
N GLY A 82 -77.91 51.62 -42.37
CA GLY A 82 -78.79 51.23 -43.46
C GLY A 82 -80.03 50.45 -43.01
N ILE A 83 -79.95 49.64 -41.94
CA ILE A 83 -81.15 49.09 -41.30
C ILE A 83 -82.05 50.24 -40.80
N ALA A 84 -81.48 51.27 -40.18
CA ALA A 84 -82.22 52.44 -39.73
C ALA A 84 -82.92 53.18 -40.88
N ILE A 85 -82.26 53.32 -42.04
CA ILE A 85 -82.86 53.90 -43.26
C ILE A 85 -84.03 53.04 -43.77
N VAL A 86 -83.85 51.72 -43.85
CA VAL A 86 -84.93 50.81 -44.28
C VAL A 86 -86.11 50.86 -43.31
N VAL A 87 -85.84 50.85 -42.00
CA VAL A 87 -86.85 51.01 -40.95
C VAL A 87 -87.60 52.34 -41.10
N TYR A 88 -86.88 53.44 -41.33
CA TYR A 88 -87.48 54.75 -41.55
C TYR A 88 -88.40 54.77 -42.77
N LEU A 89 -87.98 54.18 -43.89
CA LEU A 89 -88.79 54.10 -45.11
C LEU A 89 -90.09 53.34 -44.86
N ILE A 90 -90.02 52.18 -44.19
CA ILE A 90 -91.20 51.39 -43.79
C ILE A 90 -92.15 52.24 -42.92
N MET A 91 -91.60 52.96 -41.95
CA MET A 91 -92.36 53.82 -41.05
C MET A 91 -93.01 55.01 -41.75
N SER A 92 -92.36 55.60 -42.77
CA SER A 92 -92.89 56.79 -43.46
C SER A 92 -94.14 56.53 -44.30
N VAL A 93 -94.39 55.27 -44.66
CA VAL A 93 -95.46 54.90 -45.60
C VAL A 93 -96.63 54.19 -44.92
N SER A 94 -96.42 53.60 -43.74
CA SER A 94 -97.45 52.81 -43.07
C SER A 94 -97.72 53.30 -41.64
N SER A 95 -98.99 53.66 -41.41
CA SER A 95 -99.50 54.20 -40.14
C SER A 95 -100.20 53.11 -39.32
N SER A 96 -99.45 52.15 -38.77
CA SER A 96 -100.00 51.08 -37.95
C SER A 96 -99.26 50.90 -36.62
N LEU A 97 -99.99 50.60 -35.54
CA LEU A 97 -99.42 50.44 -34.20
C LEU A 97 -98.27 49.40 -34.11
N PRO A 98 -98.32 48.24 -34.80
CA PRO A 98 -97.22 47.26 -34.76
C PRO A 98 -95.89 47.77 -35.34
N ILE A 99 -95.91 48.76 -36.25
CA ILE A 99 -94.70 49.30 -36.89
C ILE A 99 -93.84 50.09 -35.90
N MET A 100 -94.42 50.56 -34.79
CA MET A 100 -93.66 51.19 -33.71
C MET A 100 -92.63 50.23 -33.07
N LEU A 101 -92.78 48.90 -33.23
CA LEU A 101 -91.81 47.92 -32.75
C LEU A 101 -90.57 47.80 -33.65
N LEU A 102 -90.61 48.27 -34.90
CA LEU A 102 -89.54 48.08 -35.87
C LEU A 102 -88.21 48.75 -35.48
N PRO A 103 -88.19 49.96 -34.87
CA PRO A 103 -86.95 50.54 -34.34
C PRO A 103 -86.22 49.62 -33.35
N LEU A 104 -86.91 48.80 -32.55
CA LEU A 104 -86.27 47.89 -31.60
C LEU A 104 -85.35 46.87 -32.29
N TYR A 105 -85.62 46.53 -33.56
CA TYR A 105 -84.76 45.66 -34.36
C TYR A 105 -83.36 46.26 -34.61
N ILE A 106 -83.23 47.59 -34.70
CA ILE A 106 -81.93 48.25 -34.87
C ILE A 106 -81.03 47.96 -33.66
N MET A 107 -81.60 47.90 -32.46
CA MET A 107 -80.86 47.60 -31.24
C MET A 107 -80.43 46.14 -31.16
N THR A 108 -81.31 45.20 -31.52
CA THR A 108 -80.98 43.78 -31.52
C THR A 108 -79.92 43.46 -32.60
N ALA A 109 -80.00 44.09 -33.76
CA ALA A 109 -78.97 44.07 -34.79
C ALA A 109 -77.63 44.62 -34.29
N ALA A 110 -77.64 45.76 -33.58
CA ALA A 110 -76.44 46.37 -33.02
C ALA A 110 -75.78 45.51 -31.91
N ALA A 111 -76.57 44.71 -31.19
CA ALA A 111 -76.09 43.83 -30.12
C ALA A 111 -75.26 42.63 -30.64
N ILE A 112 -75.48 42.18 -31.88
CA ILE A 112 -74.73 41.05 -32.50
C ILE A 112 -73.22 41.32 -32.52
N TYR A 113 -72.83 42.58 -32.72
CA TYR A 113 -71.43 42.98 -32.76
C TYR A 113 -70.73 42.87 -31.41
N ASN A 114 -71.52 42.88 -30.32
CA ASN A 114 -71.04 42.74 -28.97
C ASN A 114 -69.97 43.79 -28.60
N THR A 115 -70.12 45.02 -29.11
CA THR A 115 -69.29 46.17 -28.73
C THR A 115 -70.16 47.28 -28.15
N ARG A 116 -69.62 48.01 -27.16
CA ARG A 116 -70.34 49.11 -26.51
C ARG A 116 -70.73 50.20 -27.51
N ASN A 117 -69.84 50.52 -28.45
CA ASN A 117 -70.04 51.63 -29.39
C ASN A 117 -71.12 51.31 -30.42
N THR A 118 -71.16 50.09 -30.97
CA THR A 118 -72.23 49.70 -31.90
C THR A 118 -73.59 49.71 -31.21
N LEU A 119 -73.66 49.23 -29.96
CA LEU A 119 -74.89 49.22 -29.19
C LEU A 119 -75.42 50.63 -28.87
N ILE A 120 -74.54 51.57 -28.52
CA ILE A 120 -74.92 52.98 -28.29
C ILE A 120 -75.47 53.59 -29.57
N VAL A 121 -74.77 53.43 -30.71
CA VAL A 121 -75.21 53.96 -32.01
C VAL A 121 -76.57 53.38 -32.41
N GLY A 122 -76.77 52.08 -32.24
CA GLY A 122 -78.06 51.42 -32.53
C GLY A 122 -79.20 51.89 -31.62
N THR A 123 -78.93 52.10 -30.32
CA THR A 123 -79.92 52.60 -29.35
C THR A 123 -80.33 54.03 -29.67
N VAL A 124 -79.37 54.90 -29.98
CA VAL A 124 -79.66 56.30 -30.35
C VAL A 124 -80.46 56.36 -31.66
N ALA A 125 -80.08 55.59 -32.67
CA ALA A 125 -80.81 55.53 -33.94
C ALA A 125 -82.26 55.03 -33.75
N SER A 126 -82.45 54.01 -32.90
CA SER A 126 -83.75 53.45 -32.56
C SER A 126 -84.64 54.45 -31.80
N LEU A 127 -84.07 55.18 -30.84
CA LEU A 127 -84.76 56.23 -30.09
C LEU A 127 -85.19 57.39 -31.00
N LEU A 128 -84.30 57.85 -31.88
CA LEU A 128 -84.59 58.93 -32.81
C LEU A 128 -85.70 58.55 -33.79
N LEU A 129 -85.67 57.35 -34.34
CA LEU A 129 -86.69 56.88 -35.29
C LEU A 129 -88.06 56.66 -34.63
N SER A 130 -88.07 56.09 -33.42
CA SER A 130 -89.33 55.93 -32.67
C SER A 130 -89.93 57.28 -32.26
N ALA A 131 -89.10 58.24 -31.81
CA ALA A 131 -89.55 59.59 -31.50
C ALA A 131 -90.06 60.34 -32.75
N LEU A 132 -89.36 60.23 -33.88
CA LEU A 132 -89.74 60.87 -35.13
C LEU A 132 -91.07 60.33 -35.67
N TYR A 133 -91.26 59.01 -35.66
CA TYR A 133 -92.51 58.39 -36.08
C TYR A 133 -93.70 58.83 -35.21
N PHE A 134 -93.48 58.96 -33.90
CA PHE A 134 -94.51 59.48 -33.00
C PHE A 134 -94.90 60.93 -33.36
N ILE A 135 -93.92 61.80 -33.62
CA ILE A 135 -94.18 63.20 -33.97
C ILE A 135 -94.98 63.29 -35.28
N THR A 136 -94.64 62.50 -36.30
CA THR A 136 -95.26 62.60 -37.64
C THR A 136 -96.66 61.96 -37.71
N THR A 137 -96.92 60.90 -36.94
CA THR A 137 -98.08 60.02 -37.17
C THR A 137 -99.03 59.96 -35.96
N SER A 138 -98.74 60.68 -34.87
CA SER A 138 -99.53 60.65 -33.62
C SER A 138 -101.02 61.02 -33.78
N ALA A 139 -101.37 61.88 -34.75
CA ALA A 139 -102.75 62.31 -34.96
C ALA A 139 -103.65 61.21 -35.59
N ASP A 140 -103.09 60.30 -36.39
CA ASP A 140 -103.82 59.24 -37.11
C ASP A 140 -103.94 57.93 -36.32
N LEU A 141 -103.05 57.72 -35.33
CA LEU A 141 -102.90 56.43 -34.65
C LEU A 141 -103.87 56.21 -33.48
N GLY A 142 -104.73 57.18 -33.15
CA GLY A 142 -105.72 57.07 -32.06
C GLY A 142 -105.10 56.66 -30.71
N MET A 143 -103.83 57.02 -30.48
CA MET A 143 -103.04 56.51 -29.36
C MET A 143 -103.39 57.20 -28.05
N ASP A 144 -103.71 56.40 -27.04
CA ASP A 144 -103.76 56.82 -25.65
C ASP A 144 -102.34 56.88 -25.04
N LEU A 145 -102.13 57.79 -24.07
CA LEU A 145 -100.85 58.02 -23.38
C LEU A 145 -100.29 56.71 -22.80
N LYS A 146 -101.18 55.78 -22.43
CA LYS A 146 -100.85 54.45 -21.89
C LYS A 146 -99.99 53.59 -22.83
N ASN A 147 -100.30 53.54 -24.13
CA ASN A 147 -99.59 52.66 -25.07
C ASN A 147 -98.17 53.16 -25.38
N LEU A 148 -97.97 54.48 -25.38
CA LEU A 148 -96.65 55.09 -25.53
C LEU A 148 -95.74 54.79 -24.34
N VAL A 149 -96.28 54.92 -23.11
CA VAL A 149 -95.54 54.61 -21.89
C VAL A 149 -95.12 53.14 -21.87
N ILE A 150 -96.01 52.22 -22.29
CA ILE A 150 -95.68 50.78 -22.39
C ILE A 150 -94.54 50.54 -23.38
N PHE A 151 -94.58 51.17 -24.56
CA PHE A 151 -93.53 51.01 -25.56
C PHE A 151 -92.16 51.51 -25.07
N TYR A 152 -92.08 52.72 -24.54
CA TYR A 152 -90.82 53.24 -24.01
C TYR A 152 -90.32 52.47 -22.78
N LEU A 153 -91.23 51.90 -21.98
CA LEU A 153 -90.85 50.99 -20.90
C LEU A 153 -90.21 49.70 -21.45
N ILE A 154 -90.80 49.09 -22.48
CA ILE A 154 -90.22 47.93 -23.19
C ILE A 154 -88.86 48.31 -23.82
N PHE A 155 -88.76 49.48 -24.46
CA PHE A 155 -87.53 49.99 -25.03
C PHE A 155 -86.41 50.10 -23.99
N ILE A 156 -86.70 50.68 -22.81
CA ILE A 156 -85.74 50.83 -21.72
C ILE A 156 -85.29 49.46 -21.19
N VAL A 157 -86.23 48.52 -20.98
CA VAL A 157 -85.91 47.16 -20.50
C VAL A 157 -85.03 46.41 -21.49
N ILE A 158 -85.34 46.48 -22.79
CA ILE A 158 -84.52 45.86 -23.84
C ILE A 158 -83.13 46.51 -23.89
N THR A 159 -83.05 47.84 -23.81
CA THR A 159 -81.76 48.58 -23.77
C THR A 159 -80.89 48.10 -22.62
N LEU A 160 -81.45 48.07 -21.40
CA LEU A 160 -80.75 47.64 -20.20
C LEU A 160 -80.27 46.19 -20.31
N THR A 161 -81.12 45.30 -20.82
CA THR A 161 -80.78 43.88 -20.99
C THR A 161 -79.63 43.69 -21.98
N LEU A 162 -79.68 44.36 -23.13
CA LEU A 162 -78.62 44.28 -24.15
C LEU A 162 -77.31 44.90 -23.66
N PHE A 163 -77.36 45.98 -22.87
CA PHE A 163 -76.17 46.60 -22.30
C PHE A 163 -75.53 45.71 -21.24
N PHE A 164 -76.34 45.06 -20.39
CA PHE A 164 -75.86 44.09 -19.42
C PHE A 164 -75.25 42.85 -20.09
N GLN A 165 -75.91 42.30 -21.11
CA GLN A 165 -75.39 41.18 -21.92
C GLN A 165 -74.03 41.52 -22.55
N ASN A 166 -73.90 42.73 -23.11
CA ASN A 166 -72.66 43.21 -23.70
C ASN A 166 -71.52 43.27 -22.67
N SER A 167 -71.81 43.78 -21.46
CA SER A 167 -70.82 43.86 -20.38
C SER A 167 -70.35 42.49 -19.91
N VAL A 168 -71.29 41.54 -19.72
CA VAL A 168 -70.97 40.16 -19.34
C VAL A 168 -70.11 39.49 -20.42
N SER A 169 -70.49 39.62 -21.68
CA SER A 169 -69.79 38.96 -22.77
C SER A 169 -68.39 39.54 -23.02
N GLN A 170 -68.19 40.85 -22.83
CA GLN A 170 -66.85 41.46 -22.86
C GLN A 170 -65.96 40.94 -21.72
N LYS A 171 -66.49 40.82 -20.50
CA LYS A 171 -65.76 40.24 -19.36
C LYS A 171 -65.33 38.79 -19.62
N GLN A 172 -66.26 37.96 -20.12
CA GLN A 172 -65.97 36.55 -20.44
C GLN A 172 -64.85 36.42 -21.49
N ASN A 173 -64.82 37.27 -22.51
CA ASN A 173 -63.76 37.22 -23.53
C ASN A 173 -62.37 37.53 -22.95
N VAL A 174 -62.27 38.45 -21.99
CA VAL A 174 -61.00 38.77 -21.32
C VAL A 174 -60.54 37.61 -20.42
N GLU A 175 -61.47 36.99 -19.69
CA GLU A 175 -61.17 35.87 -18.80
C GLU A 175 -60.71 34.62 -19.58
N ILE A 176 -61.33 34.32 -20.71
CA ILE A 176 -60.90 33.23 -21.61
C ILE A 176 -59.49 33.47 -22.14
N GLN A 177 -59.16 34.70 -22.53
CA GLN A 177 -57.80 35.04 -22.98
C GLN A 177 -56.77 34.87 -21.88
N LYS A 178 -57.10 35.28 -20.65
CA LYS A 178 -56.23 35.10 -19.49
C LYS A 178 -55.99 33.62 -19.17
N LEU A 179 -57.05 32.80 -19.19
CA LEU A 179 -56.94 31.36 -18.95
C LEU A 179 -56.10 30.66 -20.03
N GLN A 180 -56.22 31.08 -21.29
CA GLN A 180 -55.38 30.58 -22.38
C GLN A 180 -53.89 30.90 -22.15
N GLU A 181 -53.58 32.14 -21.75
CA GLU A 181 -52.20 32.54 -21.45
C GLU A 181 -51.63 31.81 -20.22
N GLU A 182 -52.43 31.60 -19.17
CA GLU A 182 -52.03 30.80 -18.00
C GLU A 182 -51.77 29.34 -18.38
N THR A 183 -52.62 28.75 -19.23
CA THR A 183 -52.46 27.36 -19.70
C THR A 183 -51.20 27.19 -20.56
N GLU A 184 -50.92 28.15 -21.45
CA GLU A 184 -49.72 28.13 -22.30
C GLU A 184 -48.44 28.25 -21.47
N ASN A 185 -48.42 29.18 -20.50
CA ASN A 185 -47.30 29.32 -19.56
C ASN A 185 -47.11 28.05 -18.70
N MET A 186 -48.20 27.40 -18.30
CA MET A 186 -48.14 26.13 -17.55
C MET A 186 -47.58 24.99 -18.40
N LEU A 187 -48.00 24.88 -19.66
CA LEU A 187 -47.48 23.87 -20.60
C LEU A 187 -45.97 24.05 -20.82
N GLN A 188 -45.51 25.29 -21.02
CA GLN A 188 -44.09 25.59 -21.16
C GLN A 188 -43.29 25.22 -19.90
N LYS A 189 -43.83 25.50 -18.70
CA LYS A 189 -43.20 25.08 -17.44
C LYS A 189 -43.07 23.56 -17.32
N LEU A 190 -44.12 22.81 -17.69
CA LEU A 190 -44.10 21.34 -17.66
C LEU A 190 -43.08 20.77 -18.66
N GLN A 191 -43.02 21.32 -19.89
CA GLN A 191 -42.02 20.92 -20.88
C GLN A 191 -40.59 21.20 -20.42
N HIS A 192 -40.35 22.37 -19.83
CA HIS A 192 -39.04 22.70 -19.27
C HIS A 192 -38.66 21.77 -18.12
N GLN A 193 -39.59 21.46 -17.22
CA GLN A 193 -39.36 20.51 -16.13
C GLN A 193 -39.06 19.10 -16.66
N ALA A 194 -39.80 18.61 -17.66
CA ALA A 194 -39.54 17.31 -18.29
C ALA A 194 -38.13 17.28 -18.93
N SER A 195 -37.73 18.36 -19.62
CA SER A 195 -36.37 18.47 -20.19
C SER A 195 -35.30 18.42 -19.11
N VAL A 196 -35.44 19.20 -18.02
CA VAL A 196 -34.47 19.21 -16.92
C VAL A 196 -34.40 17.83 -16.24
N ILE A 197 -35.52 17.16 -16.03
CA ILE A 197 -35.55 15.80 -15.45
C ILE A 197 -34.85 14.81 -16.39
N GLY A 198 -35.12 14.87 -17.70
CA GLY A 198 -34.46 14.03 -18.70
C GLY A 198 -32.95 14.23 -18.75
N ASP A 199 -32.48 15.48 -18.72
CA ASP A 199 -31.05 15.80 -18.70
C ASP A 199 -30.37 15.27 -17.42
N LYS A 200 -30.99 15.49 -16.26
CA LYS A 200 -30.46 15.00 -14.98
C LYS A 200 -30.46 13.48 -14.89
N ALA A 201 -31.51 12.82 -15.40
CA ALA A 201 -31.55 11.38 -15.48
C ALA A 201 -30.44 10.84 -16.41
N THR A 202 -30.17 11.49 -17.54
CA THR A 202 -29.05 11.13 -18.42
C THR A 202 -27.70 11.22 -17.70
N THR A 203 -27.46 12.32 -16.97
CA THR A 203 -26.24 12.46 -16.14
C THR A 203 -26.14 11.38 -15.06
N ILE A 204 -27.26 10.98 -14.43
CA ILE A 204 -27.28 9.88 -13.46
C ILE A 204 -26.89 8.56 -14.14
N GLY A 205 -27.43 8.26 -15.33
CA GLY A 205 -27.08 7.05 -16.09
C GLY A 205 -25.60 6.99 -16.48
N GLU A 206 -25.01 8.11 -16.88
CA GLU A 206 -23.56 8.21 -17.16
C GLU A 206 -22.73 7.93 -15.89
N ASN A 207 -23.11 8.53 -14.76
CA ASN A 207 -22.44 8.29 -13.47
C ASN A 207 -22.56 6.83 -13.02
N LEU A 208 -23.72 6.20 -13.17
CA LEU A 208 -23.93 4.78 -12.86
C LEU A 208 -23.07 3.87 -13.74
N THR A 209 -22.91 4.20 -15.02
CA THR A 209 -22.01 3.48 -15.93
C THR A 209 -20.55 3.57 -15.44
N ASN A 210 -20.12 4.74 -14.98
CA ASN A 210 -18.79 4.93 -14.40
C ASN A 210 -18.61 4.15 -13.09
N ILE A 211 -19.60 4.18 -12.19
CA ILE A 211 -19.58 3.42 -10.93
C ILE A 211 -19.51 1.92 -11.23
N ARG A 212 -20.29 1.40 -12.19
CA ARG A 212 -20.23 -0.01 -12.60
C ARG A 212 -18.84 -0.41 -13.07
N LYS A 213 -18.23 0.39 -13.96
CA LYS A 213 -16.88 0.12 -14.47
C LYS A 213 -15.84 0.13 -13.34
N GLN A 214 -15.99 1.06 -12.40
CA GLN A 214 -15.12 1.12 -11.23
C GLN A 214 -15.32 -0.08 -10.31
N GLY A 215 -16.56 -0.54 -10.13
CA GLY A 215 -16.88 -1.75 -9.38
C GLY A 215 -16.28 -3.02 -10.00
N GLU A 216 -16.38 -3.19 -11.33
CA GLU A 216 -15.71 -4.29 -12.03
C GLU A 216 -14.19 -4.28 -11.81
N THR A 217 -13.58 -3.09 -11.93
CA THR A 217 -12.13 -2.91 -11.69
C THR A 217 -11.76 -3.27 -10.24
N GLN A 218 -12.57 -2.82 -9.27
CA GLN A 218 -12.38 -3.12 -7.86
C GLN A 218 -12.45 -4.63 -7.57
N GLY A 219 -13.34 -5.36 -8.26
CA GLY A 219 -13.46 -6.81 -8.14
C GLY A 219 -12.19 -7.55 -8.57
N TYR A 220 -11.55 -7.12 -9.66
CA TYR A 220 -10.25 -7.67 -10.06
C TYR A 220 -9.18 -7.41 -8.99
N THR A 221 -9.14 -6.21 -8.41
CA THR A 221 -8.18 -5.88 -7.34
C THR A 221 -8.40 -6.73 -6.08
N PHE A 222 -9.64 -7.01 -5.68
CA PHE A 222 -9.90 -7.92 -4.56
C PHE A 222 -9.40 -9.34 -4.84
N ASN A 223 -9.61 -9.85 -6.06
CA ASN A 223 -9.09 -11.17 -6.42
C ASN A 223 -7.56 -11.23 -6.40
N GLU A 224 -6.88 -10.18 -6.88
CA GLU A 224 -5.41 -10.08 -6.76
C GLU A 224 -4.96 -10.02 -5.29
N MET A 225 -5.66 -9.27 -4.44
CA MET A 225 -5.38 -9.25 -3.00
C MET A 225 -5.53 -10.63 -2.35
N VAL A 226 -6.56 -11.41 -2.71
CA VAL A 226 -6.72 -12.79 -2.22
C VAL A 226 -5.52 -13.67 -2.62
N ILE A 227 -5.05 -13.55 -3.87
CA ILE A 227 -3.87 -14.30 -4.32
C ILE A 227 -2.63 -13.89 -3.52
N ALA A 228 -2.41 -12.59 -3.35
CA ALA A 228 -1.26 -12.06 -2.60
C ALA A 228 -1.30 -12.51 -1.14
N VAL A 229 -2.45 -12.46 -0.47
CA VAL A 229 -2.59 -12.91 0.93
C VAL A 229 -2.31 -14.40 1.07
N ASN A 230 -2.78 -15.23 0.15
CA ASN A 230 -2.48 -16.66 0.14
C ASN A 230 -1.00 -16.96 -0.09
N GLU A 231 -0.34 -16.21 -0.99
CA GLU A 231 1.09 -16.34 -1.24
C GLU A 231 1.91 -15.95 -0.01
N ILE A 232 1.56 -14.84 0.65
CA ILE A 232 2.20 -14.41 1.89
C ILE A 232 1.96 -15.46 2.99
N SER A 233 0.74 -15.97 3.15
CA SER A 233 0.42 -17.01 4.14
C SER A 233 1.24 -18.30 3.93
N SER A 234 1.41 -18.74 2.68
CA SER A 234 2.31 -19.85 2.33
C SER A 234 3.78 -19.53 2.68
N GLY A 235 4.21 -18.30 2.41
CA GLY A 235 5.52 -17.77 2.83
C GLY A 235 5.72 -17.81 4.35
N MET A 236 4.71 -17.41 5.12
CA MET A 236 4.74 -17.44 6.59
C MET A 236 4.89 -18.85 7.14
N ASN A 237 4.17 -19.83 6.58
CA ASN A 237 4.33 -21.24 6.95
C ASN A 237 5.76 -21.74 6.71
N THR A 238 6.36 -21.34 5.59
CA THR A 238 7.76 -21.69 5.28
C THR A 238 8.74 -21.01 6.24
N GLN A 239 8.49 -19.74 6.59
CA GLN A 239 9.30 -19.01 7.57
C GLN A 239 9.19 -19.63 8.98
N SER A 240 8.01 -20.07 9.39
CA SER A 240 7.80 -20.79 10.66
C SER A 240 8.59 -22.09 10.72
N ALA A 241 8.52 -22.92 9.66
CA ALA A 241 9.33 -24.14 9.56
C ALA A 241 10.83 -23.83 9.62
N THR A 242 11.28 -22.77 8.95
CA THR A 242 12.68 -22.34 8.98
C THR A 242 13.11 -21.89 10.38
N ALA A 243 12.27 -21.12 11.09
CA ALA A 243 12.53 -20.71 12.47
C ALA A 243 12.68 -21.91 13.41
N SER A 244 11.84 -22.94 13.24
CA SER A 244 11.96 -24.21 13.98
C SER A 244 13.30 -24.90 13.71
N THR A 245 13.70 -25.02 12.45
CA THR A 245 15.00 -25.63 12.10
C THR A 245 16.20 -24.84 12.64
N ILE A 246 16.11 -23.50 12.66
CA ILE A 246 17.15 -22.66 13.28
C ILE A 246 17.20 -22.92 14.79
N THR A 247 16.06 -23.05 15.46
CA THR A 247 15.99 -23.37 16.90
C THR A 247 16.67 -24.70 17.21
N GLU A 248 16.38 -25.76 16.45
CA GLU A 248 17.06 -27.06 16.59
C GLU A 248 18.58 -26.96 16.37
N SER A 249 19.00 -26.13 15.40
CA SER A 249 20.42 -25.90 15.11
C SER A 249 21.13 -25.17 16.27
N ILE A 250 20.42 -24.25 16.94
CA ILE A 250 20.92 -23.53 18.11
C ILE A 250 21.05 -24.46 19.32
N GLU A 251 20.10 -25.37 19.55
CA GLU A 251 20.21 -26.38 20.61
C GLU A 251 21.46 -27.25 20.42
N SER A 252 21.68 -27.71 19.19
CA SER A 252 22.89 -28.45 18.81
C SER A 252 24.17 -27.62 19.03
N LEU A 253 24.14 -26.35 18.65
CA LEU A 253 25.27 -25.43 18.85
C LEU A 253 25.57 -25.19 20.33
N ASN A 254 24.55 -25.04 21.17
CA ASN A 254 24.68 -24.89 22.61
C ASN A 254 25.33 -26.14 23.24
N GLU A 255 24.97 -27.35 22.82
CA GLU A 255 25.61 -28.58 23.29
C GLU A 255 27.08 -28.66 22.83
N MET A 256 27.39 -28.25 21.59
CA MET A 256 28.77 -28.14 21.12
C MET A 256 29.59 -27.13 21.92
N VAL A 257 29.04 -25.96 22.22
CA VAL A 257 29.69 -24.95 23.08
C VAL A 257 30.01 -25.52 24.46
N LYS A 258 29.08 -26.27 25.05
CA LYS A 258 29.29 -26.92 26.34
C LYS A 258 30.43 -27.96 26.28
N GLN A 259 30.46 -28.79 25.24
CA GLN A 259 31.55 -29.75 25.03
C GLN A 259 32.90 -29.05 24.82
N LEU A 260 32.92 -27.92 24.11
CA LEU A 260 34.13 -27.12 23.91
C LEU A 260 34.64 -26.51 25.22
N LEU A 261 33.76 -26.01 26.09
CA LEU A 261 34.13 -25.49 27.41
C LEU A 261 34.74 -26.60 28.30
N GLU A 262 34.11 -27.78 28.31
CA GLU A 262 34.63 -28.93 29.05
C GLU A 262 35.99 -29.39 28.49
N GLY A 263 36.12 -29.48 27.16
CA GLY A 263 37.36 -29.81 26.48
C GLY A 263 38.48 -28.79 26.76
N SER A 264 38.16 -27.50 26.80
CA SER A 264 39.12 -26.44 27.14
C SER A 264 39.61 -26.54 28.58
N SER A 265 38.71 -26.83 29.52
CA SER A 265 39.05 -27.06 30.93
C SER A 265 40.00 -28.27 31.10
N VAL A 266 39.71 -29.37 30.41
CA VAL A 266 40.58 -30.56 30.39
C VAL A 266 41.95 -30.24 29.78
N LEU A 267 41.96 -29.55 28.64
CA LEU A 267 43.20 -29.14 27.96
C LEU A 267 44.08 -28.31 28.89
N LYS A 268 43.51 -27.30 29.54
CA LYS A 268 44.20 -26.42 30.51
C LYS A 268 44.86 -27.22 31.64
N LYS A 269 44.11 -28.16 32.22
CA LYS A 269 44.61 -29.04 33.29
C LYS A 269 45.79 -29.89 32.83
N GLU A 270 45.72 -30.48 31.63
CA GLU A 270 46.82 -31.30 31.10
C GLU A 270 48.03 -30.45 30.68
N THR A 271 47.84 -29.23 30.18
CA THR A 271 48.95 -28.30 29.92
C THR A 271 49.62 -27.84 31.19
N ASP A 272 48.88 -27.54 32.26
CA ASP A 272 49.45 -27.16 33.56
C ASP A 272 50.27 -28.30 34.16
N LYS A 273 49.76 -29.54 34.06
CA LYS A 273 50.50 -30.73 34.45
C LYS A 273 51.77 -30.92 33.62
N SER A 274 51.68 -30.78 32.30
CA SER A 274 52.84 -30.89 31.40
C SER A 274 53.90 -29.84 31.70
N GLN A 275 53.50 -28.63 32.09
CA GLN A 275 54.41 -27.56 32.49
C GLN A 275 55.19 -27.95 33.75
N LEU A 276 54.51 -28.51 34.76
CA LEU A 276 55.14 -28.99 35.99
C LEU A 276 56.12 -30.14 35.73
N GLU A 277 55.72 -31.14 34.94
CA GLU A 277 56.58 -32.27 34.57
C GLU A 277 57.83 -31.82 33.80
N THR A 278 57.66 -30.85 32.88
CA THR A 278 58.77 -30.28 32.10
C THR A 278 59.75 -29.52 32.99
N GLN A 279 59.25 -28.74 33.96
CA GLN A 279 60.09 -28.04 34.94
C GLN A 279 60.87 -29.03 35.83
N ASN A 280 60.21 -30.10 36.29
CA ASN A 280 60.86 -31.15 37.07
C ASN A 280 61.92 -31.88 36.24
N GLY A 281 61.63 -32.17 34.97
CA GLY A 281 62.58 -32.77 34.02
C GLY A 281 63.82 -31.91 33.82
N SER A 282 63.64 -30.60 33.52
CA SER A 282 64.75 -29.65 33.38
C SER A 282 65.62 -29.58 34.65
N LYS A 283 64.98 -29.50 35.82
CA LYS A 283 65.70 -29.46 37.12
C LYS A 283 66.49 -30.75 37.39
N THR A 284 65.95 -31.90 36.97
CA THR A 284 66.63 -33.20 37.08
C THR A 284 67.85 -33.27 36.16
N VAL A 285 67.75 -32.74 34.95
CA VAL A 285 68.86 -32.67 33.99
C VAL A 285 69.95 -31.71 34.47
N GLU A 286 69.59 -30.57 35.07
CA GLU A 286 70.53 -29.63 35.69
C GLU A 286 71.31 -30.30 36.85
N LEU A 287 70.60 -31.06 37.70
CA LEU A 287 71.23 -31.85 38.76
C LEU A 287 72.17 -32.93 38.19
N LEU A 288 71.76 -33.62 37.12
CA LEU A 288 72.59 -34.61 36.44
C LEU A 288 73.86 -33.99 35.86
N SER A 289 73.74 -32.81 35.24
CA SER A 289 74.89 -32.05 34.71
C SER A 289 75.90 -31.74 35.81
N THR A 290 75.42 -31.26 36.96
CA THR A 290 76.26 -31.01 38.14
C THR A 290 76.97 -32.29 38.60
N LYS A 291 76.26 -33.42 38.67
CA LYS A 291 76.84 -34.70 39.10
C LYS A 291 77.88 -35.26 38.13
N ILE A 292 77.72 -35.03 36.84
CA ILE A 292 78.71 -35.40 35.81
C ILE A 292 80.00 -34.58 35.99
N VAL A 293 79.89 -33.28 36.27
CA VAL A 293 81.05 -32.42 36.56
C VAL A 293 81.78 -32.88 37.83
N ASP A 294 81.05 -33.16 38.92
CA ASP A 294 81.63 -33.71 40.16
C ASP A 294 82.41 -35.02 39.88
N PHE A 295 81.86 -35.89 39.03
CA PHE A 295 82.46 -37.17 38.67
C PHE A 295 83.70 -37.00 37.79
N GLN A 296 83.69 -36.04 36.85
CA GLN A 296 84.86 -35.67 36.05
C GLN A 296 86.01 -35.20 36.95
N GLN A 297 85.72 -34.37 37.95
CA GLN A 297 86.73 -33.90 38.90
C GLN A 297 87.29 -35.05 39.75
N SER A 298 86.46 -36.04 40.10
CA SER A 298 86.90 -37.24 40.82
C SER A 298 87.85 -38.10 39.97
N ILE A 299 87.58 -38.29 38.68
CA ILE A 299 88.47 -38.99 37.75
C ILE A 299 89.81 -38.25 37.63
N GLN A 300 89.79 -36.93 37.53
CA GLN A 300 90.99 -36.10 37.46
C GLN A 300 91.87 -36.29 38.70
N LEU A 301 91.29 -36.23 39.90
CA LEU A 301 92.01 -36.44 41.17
C LEU A 301 92.61 -37.85 41.26
N MET A 302 91.85 -38.87 40.83
CA MET A 302 92.38 -40.23 40.76
C MET A 302 93.58 -40.29 39.79
N SER A 303 93.55 -39.55 38.67
CA SER A 303 94.60 -39.59 37.64
C SER A 303 95.91 -39.06 38.19
N GLU A 304 95.84 -37.94 38.93
CA GLU A 304 96.97 -37.36 39.66
C GLU A 304 97.52 -38.32 40.72
N THR A 305 96.63 -39.05 41.40
CA THR A 305 97.03 -40.08 42.38
C THR A 305 97.76 -41.25 41.71
N MET A 306 97.31 -41.68 40.53
CA MET A 306 97.97 -42.74 39.76
C MET A 306 99.33 -42.30 39.23
N GLU A 307 99.47 -41.06 38.75
CA GLU A 307 100.76 -40.50 38.35
C GLU A 307 101.76 -40.52 39.51
N THR A 308 101.31 -40.11 40.71
CA THR A 308 102.12 -40.18 41.93
C THR A 308 102.53 -41.62 42.26
N LEU A 309 101.64 -42.59 42.09
CA LEU A 309 101.94 -44.01 42.31
C LEU A 309 102.99 -44.54 41.32
N VAL A 310 102.89 -44.17 40.03
CA VAL A 310 103.89 -44.53 39.01
C VAL A 310 105.27 -44.02 39.41
N GLU A 311 105.37 -42.78 39.89
CA GLU A 311 106.63 -42.21 40.37
C GLU A 311 107.20 -43.00 41.55
N LYS A 312 106.36 -43.36 42.52
CA LYS A 312 106.76 -44.17 43.69
C LYS A 312 107.20 -45.58 43.33
N ILE A 313 106.56 -46.22 42.36
CA ILE A 313 106.98 -47.53 41.84
C ILE A 313 108.36 -47.42 41.17
N LYS A 314 108.59 -46.36 40.38
CA LYS A 314 109.88 -46.10 39.73
C LYS A 314 110.99 -45.89 40.76
N GLU A 315 110.74 -45.11 41.81
CA GLU A 315 111.66 -44.91 42.93
C GLU A 315 111.98 -46.25 43.63
N THR A 316 110.96 -47.07 43.90
CA THR A 316 111.12 -48.38 44.56
C THR A 316 111.87 -49.40 43.70
N ASN A 317 111.68 -49.38 42.37
CA ASN A 317 112.48 -50.16 41.44
C ASN A 317 113.97 -49.77 41.51
N GLY A 318 114.27 -48.48 41.63
CA GLY A 318 115.63 -47.98 41.86
C GLY A 318 116.25 -48.55 43.14
N PHE A 319 115.52 -48.54 44.26
CA PHE A 319 115.99 -49.16 45.50
C PHE A 319 116.21 -50.66 45.37
N THR A 320 115.33 -51.36 44.65
CA THR A 320 115.44 -52.81 44.43
C THR A 320 116.67 -53.17 43.60
N ASN A 321 116.98 -52.38 42.55
CA ASN A 321 118.20 -52.55 41.76
C ASN A 321 119.46 -52.33 42.62
N ASN A 322 119.48 -51.30 43.46
CA ASN A 322 120.60 -51.06 44.38
C ASN A 322 120.80 -52.25 45.33
N ILE A 323 119.73 -52.87 45.83
CA ILE A 323 119.80 -54.07 46.68
C ILE A 323 120.40 -55.25 45.91
N GLN A 324 120.02 -55.44 44.63
CA GLN A 324 120.61 -56.48 43.78
C GLN A 324 122.11 -56.26 43.57
N GLU A 325 122.53 -55.02 43.31
CA GLU A 325 123.95 -54.66 43.18
C GLU A 325 124.73 -54.93 44.47
N ILE A 326 124.19 -54.52 45.63
CA ILE A 326 124.79 -54.78 46.94
C ILE A 326 124.89 -56.29 47.21
N ALA A 327 123.83 -57.05 46.90
CA ALA A 327 123.81 -58.50 47.07
C ALA A 327 124.85 -59.19 46.16
N ALA A 328 124.99 -58.75 44.91
CA ALA A 328 125.99 -59.26 43.98
C ALA A 328 127.42 -58.95 44.44
N GLN A 329 127.67 -57.72 44.90
CA GLN A 329 128.97 -57.34 45.49
C GLN A 329 129.28 -58.14 46.75
N THR A 330 128.29 -58.33 47.63
CA THR A 330 128.43 -59.13 48.86
C THR A 330 128.70 -60.60 48.54
N ASN A 331 128.05 -61.15 47.51
CA ASN A 331 128.29 -62.51 47.03
C ASN A 331 129.72 -62.69 46.51
N LEU A 332 130.22 -61.71 45.74
CA LEU A 332 131.62 -61.69 45.26
C LEU A 332 132.62 -61.57 46.42
N LEU A 333 132.35 -60.70 47.40
CA LEU A 333 133.18 -60.57 48.61
C LEU A 333 133.20 -61.87 49.41
N ALA A 334 132.04 -62.51 49.60
CA ALA A 334 131.90 -63.78 50.30
C ALA A 334 132.58 -64.94 49.57
N LEU A 335 132.52 -64.95 48.22
CA LEU A 335 133.25 -65.90 47.39
C LEU A 335 134.76 -65.73 47.55
N ASN A 336 135.27 -64.50 47.45
CA ASN A 336 136.68 -64.20 47.64
C ASN A 336 137.15 -64.59 49.06
N ALA A 337 136.34 -64.31 50.08
CA ALA A 337 136.62 -64.72 51.46
C ALA A 337 136.60 -66.24 51.64
N SER A 338 135.68 -66.95 50.96
CA SER A 338 135.63 -68.42 50.97
C SER A 338 136.86 -69.05 50.32
N ILE A 339 137.34 -68.45 49.21
CA ILE A 339 138.56 -68.87 48.51
C ILE A 339 139.79 -68.68 49.42
N GLU A 340 139.92 -67.52 50.06
CA GLU A 340 141.06 -67.22 50.94
C GLU A 340 141.03 -68.07 52.23
N ALA A 341 139.83 -68.34 52.76
CA ALA A 341 139.65 -69.27 53.88
C ALA A 341 140.03 -70.72 53.52
N ALA A 342 139.72 -71.18 52.30
CA ALA A 342 140.18 -72.48 51.80
C ALA A 342 141.71 -72.51 51.61
N ARG A 343 142.30 -71.39 51.19
CA ARG A 343 143.76 -71.22 51.02
C ARG A 343 144.53 -71.27 52.34
N ALA A 344 143.93 -70.82 53.44
CA ALA A 344 144.50 -70.87 54.79
C ALA A 344 144.42 -72.27 55.47
N GLY A 345 143.85 -73.29 54.81
CA GLY A 345 143.82 -74.66 55.30
C GLY A 345 143.06 -74.84 56.62
N GLU A 346 143.62 -75.58 57.57
CA GLU A 346 143.00 -75.85 58.89
C GLU A 346 142.68 -74.57 59.69
N SER A 347 143.50 -73.53 59.57
CA SER A 347 143.32 -72.26 60.30
C SER A 347 142.16 -71.42 59.75
N GLY A 348 141.73 -71.68 58.51
CA GLY A 348 140.66 -70.95 57.83
C GLY A 348 139.25 -71.55 57.99
N LYS A 349 139.10 -72.72 58.62
CA LYS A 349 137.82 -73.45 58.72
C LYS A 349 136.68 -72.61 59.30
N GLY A 350 136.92 -71.86 60.39
CA GLY A 350 135.90 -70.99 61.00
C GLY A 350 135.48 -69.82 60.09
N PHE A 351 136.45 -69.21 59.39
CA PHE A 351 136.18 -68.14 58.41
C PHE A 351 135.45 -68.65 57.16
N SER A 352 135.74 -69.88 56.72
CA SER A 352 135.07 -70.50 55.58
C SER A 352 133.57 -70.70 55.83
N VAL A 353 133.19 -71.12 57.04
CA VAL A 353 131.77 -71.27 57.44
C VAL A 353 131.06 -69.92 57.42
N VAL A 354 131.67 -68.86 57.96
CA VAL A 354 131.09 -67.50 57.94
C VAL A 354 130.96 -66.98 56.51
N ALA A 355 131.98 -67.16 55.67
CA ALA A 355 131.94 -66.74 54.27
C ALA A 355 130.86 -67.49 53.47
N ALA A 356 130.66 -68.79 53.71
CA ALA A 356 129.58 -69.57 53.10
C ALA A 356 128.19 -69.07 53.54
N GLU A 357 128.01 -68.70 54.82
CA GLU A 357 126.74 -68.18 55.32
C GLU A 357 126.44 -66.78 54.76
N ILE A 358 127.45 -65.89 54.66
CA ILE A 358 127.31 -64.58 53.99
C ILE A 358 126.95 -64.76 52.51
N ARG A 359 127.58 -65.73 51.83
CA ARG A 359 127.28 -66.05 50.43
C ARG A 359 125.82 -66.45 50.27
N LYS A 360 125.35 -67.39 51.11
CA LYS A 360 123.95 -67.83 51.13
C LYS A 360 122.98 -66.68 51.42
N LEU A 361 123.31 -65.79 52.35
CA LEU A 361 122.48 -64.62 52.67
C LEU A 361 122.43 -63.61 51.51
N SER A 362 123.53 -63.44 50.79
CA SER A 362 123.59 -62.59 49.59
C SER A 362 122.82 -63.17 48.41
N GLU A 363 122.90 -64.49 48.18
CA GLU A 363 122.08 -65.21 47.18
C GLU A 363 120.59 -65.09 47.53
N LEU A 364 120.21 -65.26 48.80
CA LEU A 364 118.84 -65.07 49.28
C LEU A 364 118.36 -63.62 49.10
N THR A 365 119.21 -62.64 49.39
CA THR A 365 118.90 -61.20 49.21
C THR A 365 118.68 -60.87 47.74
N SER A 366 119.54 -61.38 46.84
CA SER A 366 119.40 -61.22 45.39
C SER A 366 118.10 -61.85 44.86
N ASN A 367 117.80 -63.08 45.30
CA ASN A 367 116.55 -63.75 44.95
C ASN A 367 115.31 -62.99 45.45
N THR A 368 115.36 -62.47 46.68
CA THR A 368 114.27 -61.66 47.25
C THR A 368 114.08 -60.35 46.46
N ALA A 369 115.17 -59.66 46.12
CA ALA A 369 115.12 -58.45 45.31
C ALA A 369 114.58 -58.72 43.90
N ASN A 370 114.91 -59.86 43.27
CA ASN A 370 114.29 -60.29 42.02
C ASN A 370 112.77 -60.50 42.14
N LEU A 371 112.31 -61.13 43.23
CA LEU A 371 110.87 -61.30 43.48
C LEU A 371 110.16 -59.94 43.68
N ILE A 372 110.79 -58.99 44.39
CA ILE A 372 110.28 -57.63 44.54
C ILE A 372 110.18 -56.94 43.17
N SER A 373 111.24 -57.00 42.36
CA SER A 373 111.26 -56.41 41.01
C SER A 373 110.15 -56.97 40.12
N ASN A 374 109.96 -58.30 40.12
CA ASN A 374 108.87 -58.96 39.40
C ASN A 374 107.48 -58.51 39.88
N ASN A 375 107.29 -58.32 41.18
CA ASN A 375 106.02 -57.79 41.72
C ASN A 375 105.81 -56.32 41.33
N LEU A 376 106.85 -55.48 41.41
CA LEU A 376 106.78 -54.07 40.98
C LEU A 376 106.46 -53.95 39.49
N ALA A 377 106.99 -54.84 38.64
CA ALA A 377 106.65 -54.89 37.22
C ALA A 377 105.15 -55.15 37.00
N LYS A 378 104.56 -56.10 37.73
CA LYS A 378 103.11 -56.39 37.67
C LYS A 378 102.26 -55.23 38.19
N VAL A 379 102.69 -54.57 39.28
CA VAL A 379 102.00 -53.38 39.80
C VAL A 379 102.06 -52.24 38.78
N ASN A 380 103.20 -52.05 38.11
CA ASN A 380 103.36 -51.04 37.07
C ASN A 380 102.44 -51.31 35.87
N GLU A 381 102.35 -52.57 35.43
CA GLU A 381 101.41 -52.99 34.37
C GLU A 381 99.95 -52.71 34.77
N SER A 382 99.52 -53.10 35.98
CA SER A 382 98.17 -52.77 36.47
C SER A 382 97.92 -51.26 36.52
N THR A 383 98.92 -50.48 36.97
CA THR A 383 98.79 -49.02 37.07
C THR A 383 98.62 -48.39 35.68
N ALA A 384 99.37 -48.86 34.67
CA ALA A 384 99.24 -48.40 33.29
C ALA A 384 97.85 -48.73 32.70
N ILE A 385 97.33 -49.94 32.96
CA ILE A 385 95.98 -50.33 32.53
C ILE A 385 94.93 -49.42 33.20
N THR A 386 95.04 -49.18 34.51
CA THR A 386 94.11 -48.30 35.23
C THR A 386 94.16 -46.87 34.72
N GLN A 387 95.35 -46.33 34.44
CA GLN A 387 95.51 -44.98 33.89
C GLN A 387 94.85 -44.84 32.51
N GLN A 388 94.97 -45.85 31.64
CA GLN A 388 94.28 -45.88 30.36
C GLN A 388 92.75 -45.92 30.53
N GLN A 389 92.23 -46.78 31.43
CA GLN A 389 90.79 -46.84 31.73
C GLN A 389 90.25 -45.50 32.25
N MET A 390 91.05 -44.77 33.02
CA MET A 390 90.65 -43.46 33.54
C MET A 390 90.62 -42.40 32.45
N LYS A 391 91.57 -42.42 31.52
CA LYS A 391 91.54 -41.56 30.33
C LYS A 391 90.31 -41.83 29.48
N ASP A 392 89.99 -43.09 29.24
CA ASP A 392 88.79 -43.48 28.48
C ASP A 392 87.50 -43.05 29.20
N ASN A 393 87.44 -43.22 30.52
CA ASN A 393 86.30 -42.74 31.32
C ASN A 393 86.17 -41.21 31.31
N SER A 394 87.28 -40.47 31.32
CA SER A 394 87.28 -39.01 31.19
C SER A 394 86.69 -38.56 29.84
N LEU A 395 87.04 -39.23 28.75
CA LEU A 395 86.48 -38.94 27.42
C LEU A 395 84.97 -39.21 27.38
N ARG A 396 84.52 -40.35 27.91
CA ARG A 396 83.09 -40.69 28.00
C ARG A 396 82.31 -39.70 28.87
N MET A 397 82.96 -39.08 29.87
CA MET A 397 82.34 -38.07 30.70
C MET A 397 82.14 -36.75 29.95
N LEU A 398 83.09 -36.35 29.09
CA LEU A 398 82.93 -35.19 28.22
C LEU A 398 81.76 -35.36 27.24
N GLU A 399 81.62 -36.55 26.65
CA GLU A 399 80.45 -36.89 25.83
C GLU A 399 79.14 -36.80 26.64
N SER A 400 79.16 -37.26 27.89
CA SER A 400 78.00 -37.21 28.79
C SER A 400 77.59 -35.77 29.15
N VAL A 401 78.56 -34.85 29.29
CA VAL A 401 78.29 -33.41 29.50
C VAL A 401 77.54 -32.83 28.30
N GLU A 402 78.00 -33.08 27.08
CA GLU A 402 77.37 -32.52 25.87
C GLU A 402 75.96 -33.08 25.66
N LEU A 403 75.76 -34.40 25.86
CA LEU A 403 74.44 -35.03 25.80
C LEU A 403 73.47 -34.45 26.83
N THR A 404 73.95 -34.18 28.05
CA THR A 404 73.11 -33.58 29.10
C THR A 404 72.72 -32.14 28.74
N LYS A 405 73.64 -31.37 28.15
CA LYS A 405 73.38 -30.02 27.67
C LYS A 405 72.36 -30.00 26.52
N GLU A 406 72.48 -30.92 25.56
CA GLU A 406 71.51 -31.10 24.47
C GLU A 406 70.12 -31.45 25.05
N THR A 407 70.07 -32.39 25.98
CA THR A 407 68.83 -32.80 26.66
C THR A 407 68.17 -31.63 27.39
N ASN A 408 68.96 -30.78 28.08
CA ASN A 408 68.42 -29.57 28.71
C ASN A 408 67.82 -28.60 27.68
N GLY A 409 68.48 -28.44 26.52
CA GLY A 409 67.96 -27.66 25.41
C GLY A 409 66.62 -28.16 24.88
N VAL A 410 66.40 -29.49 24.86
CA VAL A 410 65.11 -30.10 24.51
C VAL A 410 64.04 -29.76 25.54
N PHE A 411 64.33 -29.87 26.84
CA PHE A 411 63.37 -29.49 27.89
C PHE A 411 62.98 -28.00 27.84
N LEU A 412 63.91 -27.10 27.52
CA LEU A 412 63.60 -25.68 27.34
C LEU A 412 62.61 -25.46 26.18
N LYS A 413 62.83 -26.11 25.04
CA LYS A 413 61.91 -26.05 23.89
C LYS A 413 60.53 -26.65 24.20
N ILE A 414 60.48 -27.74 24.97
CA ILE A 414 59.22 -28.34 25.43
C ILE A 414 58.50 -27.33 26.33
N SER A 415 59.19 -26.67 27.28
CA SER A 415 58.57 -25.68 28.16
C SER A 415 58.00 -24.49 27.40
N GLU A 416 58.71 -24.01 26.38
CA GLU A 416 58.20 -22.95 25.50
C GLU A 416 56.93 -23.39 24.75
N SER A 417 56.95 -24.61 24.20
CA SER A 417 55.81 -25.19 23.49
C SER A 417 54.59 -25.38 24.40
N VAL A 418 54.79 -25.83 25.65
CA VAL A 418 53.72 -25.97 26.64
C VAL A 418 53.17 -24.60 27.05
N THR A 419 54.02 -23.59 27.19
CA THR A 419 53.59 -22.20 27.47
C THR A 419 52.71 -21.67 26.33
N GLN A 420 53.11 -21.92 25.09
CA GLN A 420 52.31 -21.53 23.92
C GLN A 420 50.97 -22.27 23.89
N LEU A 421 50.94 -23.58 24.19
CA LEU A 421 49.70 -24.35 24.29
C LEU A 421 48.76 -23.79 25.37
N ASN A 422 49.29 -23.37 26.52
CA ASN A 422 48.49 -22.80 27.60
C ASN A 422 47.85 -21.46 27.17
N ASN A 423 48.59 -20.61 26.45
CA ASN A 423 48.05 -19.39 25.86
C ASN A 423 46.95 -19.68 24.82
N THR A 424 47.16 -20.67 23.95
CA THR A 424 46.15 -21.10 22.96
C THR A 424 44.89 -21.65 23.64
N ALA A 425 45.04 -22.44 24.71
CA ALA A 425 43.91 -22.95 25.49
C ALA A 425 43.08 -21.81 26.10
N LYS A 426 43.73 -20.76 26.62
CA LYS A 426 43.04 -19.57 27.12
C LYS A 426 42.28 -18.83 26.01
N GLN A 427 42.90 -18.63 24.84
CA GLN A 427 42.22 -18.00 23.70
C GLN A 427 41.01 -18.84 23.25
N PHE A 428 41.13 -20.16 23.27
CA PHE A 428 40.04 -21.07 22.94
C PHE A 428 38.87 -20.97 23.94
N GLU A 429 39.17 -20.83 25.23
CA GLU A 429 38.16 -20.55 26.27
C GLU A 429 37.41 -19.25 25.99
N GLU A 430 38.11 -18.16 25.68
CA GLU A 430 37.52 -16.85 25.36
C GLU A 430 36.61 -16.91 24.11
N ILE A 431 37.08 -17.54 23.02
CA ILE A 431 36.29 -17.71 21.80
C ILE A 431 35.03 -18.54 22.07
N THR A 432 35.15 -19.60 22.86
CA THR A 432 34.02 -20.48 23.19
C THR A 432 32.96 -19.73 24.01
N GLN A 433 33.37 -18.88 24.95
CA GLN A 433 32.44 -18.02 25.70
C GLN A 433 31.71 -17.03 24.77
N GLN A 434 32.44 -16.41 23.83
CA GLN A 434 31.84 -15.51 22.84
C GLN A 434 30.85 -16.24 21.91
N LEU A 435 31.16 -17.49 21.55
CA LEU A 435 30.26 -18.34 20.77
C LEU A 435 28.97 -18.65 21.53
N GLY A 436 29.07 -18.96 22.84
CA GLY A 436 27.90 -19.14 23.70
C GLY A 436 27.02 -17.89 23.81
N ALA A 437 27.63 -16.72 23.99
CA ALA A 437 26.89 -15.44 24.01
C ALA A 437 26.20 -15.15 22.67
N SER A 438 26.87 -15.46 21.55
CA SER A 438 26.31 -15.30 20.20
C SER A 438 25.13 -16.26 19.98
N SER A 439 25.25 -17.51 20.41
CA SER A 439 24.16 -18.49 20.36
C SER A 439 22.89 -17.99 21.07
N PHE A 440 23.05 -17.49 22.30
CA PHE A 440 21.95 -16.94 23.08
C PHE A 440 21.29 -15.72 22.41
N SER A 441 22.08 -14.86 21.77
CA SER A 441 21.54 -13.73 21.01
C SER A 441 20.74 -14.19 19.78
N ILE A 442 21.20 -15.24 19.09
CA ILE A 442 20.48 -15.81 17.95
C ILE A 442 19.18 -16.47 18.43
N GLU A 443 19.22 -17.21 19.54
CA GLU A 443 18.05 -17.85 20.17
C GLU A 443 16.95 -16.82 20.45
N THR A 444 17.33 -15.70 21.08
CA THR A 444 16.41 -14.58 21.36
C THR A 444 15.83 -14.01 20.06
N SER A 445 16.67 -13.77 19.05
CA SER A 445 16.23 -13.21 17.76
C SER A 445 15.26 -14.15 17.02
N VAL A 446 15.47 -15.46 17.12
CA VAL A 446 14.58 -16.47 16.53
C VAL A 446 13.25 -16.54 17.26
N SER A 447 13.27 -16.42 18.59
CA SER A 447 12.05 -16.32 19.40
C SER A 447 11.23 -15.08 19.03
N ASP A 448 11.87 -13.92 18.90
CA ASP A 448 11.19 -12.68 18.47
C ASP A 448 10.66 -12.82 17.03
N PHE A 449 11.42 -13.46 16.15
CA PHE A 449 10.99 -13.72 14.78
C PHE A 449 9.77 -14.66 14.73
N ALA A 450 9.71 -15.68 15.57
CA ALA A 450 8.55 -16.56 15.70
C ALA A 450 7.30 -15.80 16.16
N ALA A 451 7.44 -14.87 17.11
CA ALA A 451 6.33 -14.02 17.54
C ALA A 451 5.82 -13.11 16.40
N ILE A 452 6.73 -12.52 15.61
CA ILE A 452 6.37 -11.73 14.43
C ILE A 452 5.64 -12.58 13.39
N ILE A 453 6.05 -13.84 13.20
CA ILE A 453 5.37 -14.78 12.29
C ILE A 453 3.94 -15.02 12.73
N GLU A 454 3.70 -15.26 14.03
CA GLU A 454 2.36 -15.46 14.57
C GLU A 454 1.48 -14.22 14.40
N GLU A 455 2.00 -13.03 14.73
CA GLU A 455 1.27 -11.76 14.58
C GLU A 455 0.93 -11.46 13.11
N THR A 456 1.88 -11.71 12.20
CA THR A 456 1.66 -11.52 10.76
C THR A 456 0.62 -12.51 10.23
N THR A 457 0.64 -13.75 10.71
CA THR A 457 -0.34 -14.77 10.31
C THR A 457 -1.75 -14.37 10.76
N ALA A 458 -1.92 -13.91 12.01
CA ALA A 458 -3.19 -13.39 12.50
C ALA A 458 -3.67 -12.17 11.67
N SER A 459 -2.76 -11.25 11.34
CA SER A 459 -3.08 -10.08 10.50
C SER A 459 -3.53 -10.47 9.09
N LEU A 460 -2.98 -11.54 8.52
CA LEU A 460 -3.38 -12.07 7.20
C LEU A 460 -4.76 -12.73 7.25
N GLU A 461 -5.12 -13.39 8.36
CA GLU A 461 -6.47 -13.92 8.57
C GLU A 461 -7.50 -12.78 8.63
N GLU A 462 -7.21 -11.71 9.40
CA GLU A 462 -8.07 -10.52 9.44
C GLU A 462 -8.18 -9.82 8.09
N MET A 463 -7.08 -9.73 7.34
CA MET A 463 -7.06 -9.16 6.00
C MET A 463 -7.90 -10.00 5.04
N SER A 464 -7.81 -11.34 5.11
CA SER A 464 -8.62 -12.25 4.31
C SER A 464 -10.12 -12.04 4.56
N ALA A 465 -10.51 -11.99 5.84
CA ALA A 465 -11.91 -11.74 6.22
C ALA A 465 -12.40 -10.35 5.77
N SER A 466 -11.53 -9.34 5.83
CA SER A 466 -11.84 -7.98 5.37
C SER A 466 -12.04 -7.94 3.86
N ILE A 467 -11.20 -8.62 3.07
CA ILE A 467 -11.33 -8.72 1.62
C ILE A 467 -12.64 -9.42 1.25
N GLU A 468 -12.98 -10.52 1.93
CA GLU A 468 -14.24 -11.25 1.71
C GLU A 468 -15.45 -10.34 1.96
N THR A 469 -15.48 -9.65 3.09
CA THR A 469 -16.54 -8.68 3.43
C THR A 469 -16.64 -7.56 2.39
N GLN A 470 -15.51 -7.03 1.92
CA GLN A 470 -15.51 -5.94 0.96
C GLN A 470 -15.93 -6.39 -0.45
N ASN A 471 -15.64 -7.64 -0.80
CA ASN A 471 -16.12 -8.27 -2.02
C ASN A 471 -17.65 -8.49 -1.98
N GLU A 472 -18.22 -8.87 -0.84
CA GLU A 472 -19.67 -8.94 -0.65
C GLU A 472 -20.34 -7.57 -0.81
N GLN A 473 -19.79 -6.53 -0.18
CA GLN A 473 -20.29 -5.16 -0.32
C GLN A 473 -20.23 -4.65 -1.76
N LEU A 474 -19.19 -5.04 -2.50
CA LEU A 474 -19.06 -4.72 -3.92
C LEU A 474 -20.17 -5.37 -4.75
N HIS A 475 -20.49 -6.64 -4.48
CA HIS A 475 -21.62 -7.32 -5.13
C HIS A 475 -22.96 -6.61 -4.87
N GLU A 476 -23.18 -6.16 -3.65
CA GLU A 476 -24.39 -5.39 -3.29
C GLU A 476 -24.43 -4.04 -4.02
N LEU A 477 -23.31 -3.31 -4.06
CA LEU A 477 -23.19 -2.03 -4.78
C LEU A 477 -23.51 -2.19 -6.27
N VAL A 478 -22.96 -3.23 -6.93
CA VAL A 478 -23.25 -3.52 -8.33
C VAL A 478 -24.74 -3.78 -8.55
N SER A 479 -25.41 -4.47 -7.63
CA SER A 479 -26.86 -4.68 -7.68
C SER A 479 -27.64 -3.37 -7.55
N TYR A 480 -27.28 -2.49 -6.60
CA TYR A 480 -27.91 -1.17 -6.47
C TYR A 480 -27.73 -0.30 -7.72
N VAL A 481 -26.55 -0.33 -8.32
CA VAL A 481 -26.25 0.41 -9.55
C VAL A 481 -27.13 -0.08 -10.70
N GLN A 482 -27.26 -1.40 -10.89
CA GLN A 482 -28.12 -1.98 -11.92
C GLN A 482 -29.60 -1.60 -11.75
N ASN A 483 -30.11 -1.66 -10.52
CA ASN A 483 -31.50 -1.28 -10.22
C ASN A 483 -31.75 0.22 -10.47
N THR A 484 -30.80 1.07 -10.08
CA THR A 484 -30.90 2.53 -10.28
C THR A 484 -30.78 2.89 -11.77
N ASP A 485 -29.94 2.19 -12.52
CA ASP A 485 -29.76 2.42 -13.97
C ASP A 485 -31.08 2.14 -14.71
N LYS A 486 -31.73 1.01 -14.38
CA LYS A 486 -33.05 0.67 -14.91
C LYS A 486 -34.11 1.75 -14.60
N ALA A 487 -34.20 2.19 -13.34
CA ALA A 487 -35.14 3.24 -12.94
C ALA A 487 -34.87 4.58 -13.66
N THR A 488 -33.59 4.89 -13.90
CA THR A 488 -33.17 6.10 -14.60
C THR A 488 -33.54 6.04 -16.07
N MET A 489 -33.37 4.88 -16.73
CA MET A 489 -33.83 4.67 -18.12
C MET A 489 -35.35 4.82 -18.25
N GLU A 490 -36.13 4.30 -17.31
CA GLU A 490 -37.59 4.46 -17.26
C GLU A 490 -37.99 5.94 -17.12
N LEU A 491 -37.27 6.71 -16.30
CA LEU A 491 -37.48 8.15 -16.12
C LEU A 491 -37.15 8.96 -17.38
N VAL A 492 -36.02 8.66 -18.04
CA VAL A 492 -35.65 9.29 -19.32
C VAL A 492 -36.71 9.05 -20.39
N ASN A 493 -37.22 7.81 -20.48
CA ASN A 493 -38.25 7.45 -21.44
C ASN A 493 -39.60 8.12 -21.15
N SER A 494 -39.91 8.39 -19.89
CA SER A 494 -41.16 9.07 -19.49
C SER A 494 -41.13 10.59 -19.71
N CYS A 495 -39.94 11.17 -19.90
CA CYS A 495 -39.76 12.60 -20.17
C CYS A 495 -39.74 12.95 -21.66
N LYS A 496 -39.66 11.94 -22.55
CA LYS A 496 -39.79 12.07 -24.01
C LYS A 496 -41.25 11.96 -24.41
#